data_AF-A0A6G3XQR2-F1
#
_entry.id   AF-A0A6G3XQR2-F1
#
_cell.length_a   1.000
_cell.length_b   1.000
_cell.length_c   1.000
_cell.angle_alpha   90.00
_cell.angle_beta   90.00
_cell.angle_gamma   90.00
#
_symmetry.space_group_name_H-M   'P 1'
#
loop_
_entity.id
_entity.type
_entity.pdbx_description
1 polymer ?
#
loop_
_entity_poly.entity_id
_entity_poly.type
_entity_poly.pdbx_seq_one_letter_code
_entity_poly.pdbx_strand_id
1 'polypeptide(L)'
;MTIHLPQGPYTPRATPLDLAPGAAAPTSRTVFSAAHVVADPYADIGPDDPAAVDWESTLAFRRHLWAHGLGVAEAMDTAQRGMGLDWAG
;
A
#
# COMPACT_ATOMS: atom_id res chain seq x y z
N MET A 1 -1.76 -7.55 25.49
CA MET A 1 -0.39 -7.06 25.21
C MET A 1 -0.44 -5.54 25.23
N THR A 2 0.42 -4.90 26.00
CA THR A 2 0.52 -3.42 26.09
C THR A 2 1.74 -2.97 25.30
N ILE A 3 1.58 -1.96 24.45
CA ILE A 3 2.64 -1.33 23.66
C ILE A 3 2.96 0.02 24.30
N HIS A 4 4.23 0.33 24.53
CA HIS A 4 4.64 1.65 25.02
C HIS A 4 4.88 2.58 23.83
N LEU A 5 4.01 3.58 23.66
CA LEU A 5 4.13 4.61 22.63
C LEU A 5 4.66 5.92 23.23
N PRO A 6 5.17 6.87 22.41
CA PRO A 6 5.65 8.16 22.91
C PRO A 6 4.61 8.93 23.75
N GLN A 7 3.31 8.69 23.52
CA GLN A 7 2.21 9.32 24.24
C GLN A 7 1.76 8.54 25.49
N GLY A 8 2.35 7.36 25.74
CA GLY A 8 2.02 6.49 26.87
C GLY A 8 1.72 5.03 26.48
N PRO A 9 1.39 4.16 27.46
CA PRO A 9 1.01 2.79 27.20
C PRO A 9 -0.32 2.70 26.45
N TYR A 10 -0.36 1.85 25.43
CA TYR A 10 -1.52 1.58 24.59
C TYR A 10 -1.83 0.09 24.55
N THR A 11 -3.10 -0.26 24.70
CA THR A 11 -3.58 -1.64 24.55
C THR A 11 -4.46 -1.70 23.30
N PRO A 12 -4.01 -2.34 22.20
CA PRO A 12 -4.81 -2.48 20.99
C PRO A 12 -6.07 -3.32 21.22
N ARG A 13 -7.11 -3.08 20.42
CA ARG A 13 -8.23 -4.03 20.29
C ARG A 13 -7.68 -5.36 19.77
N ALA A 14 -8.06 -6.47 20.42
CA ALA A 14 -7.55 -7.79 20.07
C ALA A 14 -8.27 -8.44 18.87
N THR A 15 -9.53 -8.08 18.62
CA THR A 15 -10.30 -8.63 17.49
C THR A 15 -10.05 -7.79 16.23
N PRO A 16 -9.42 -8.35 15.18
CA PRO A 16 -9.25 -7.67 13.91
C PRO A 16 -10.58 -7.59 13.15
N LEU A 17 -10.66 -6.69 12.18
CA LEU A 17 -11.70 -6.74 11.17
C LEU A 17 -11.38 -7.88 10.21
N ASP A 18 -12.30 -8.83 10.05
CA ASP A 18 -12.15 -9.93 9.11
C ASP A 18 -12.71 -9.53 7.74
N LEU A 19 -11.81 -9.31 6.79
CA LEU A 19 -12.13 -9.03 5.40
C LEU A 19 -11.63 -10.20 4.57
N ALA A 20 -12.46 -11.24 4.43
CA ALA A 20 -12.09 -12.41 3.65
C ALA A 20 -11.88 -12.02 2.17
N PRO A 21 -10.81 -12.51 1.52
CA PRO A 21 -10.62 -12.34 0.09
C PRO A 21 -11.72 -13.09 -0.69
N GLY A 22 -11.98 -12.65 -1.93
CA GLY A 22 -13.08 -13.15 -2.76
C GLY A 22 -14.37 -12.33 -2.60
N ALA A 23 -14.30 -11.16 -1.96
CA ALA A 23 -15.42 -10.23 -1.90
C ALA A 23 -15.79 -9.76 -3.33
N ALA A 24 -17.09 -9.75 -3.63
CA ALA A 24 -17.58 -9.13 -4.85
C ALA A 24 -17.31 -7.62 -4.82
N ALA A 25 -17.11 -7.02 -5.99
CA ALA A 25 -16.97 -5.58 -6.11
C ALA A 25 -18.22 -4.87 -5.52
N PRO A 26 -18.06 -3.70 -4.87
CA PRO A 26 -19.20 -2.93 -4.37
C PRO A 26 -20.18 -2.60 -5.50
N THR A 27 -21.47 -2.86 -5.28
CA THR A 27 -22.50 -2.70 -6.32
C THR A 27 -23.13 -1.31 -6.35
N SER A 28 -23.05 -0.58 -5.24
CA SER A 28 -23.67 0.75 -5.10
C SER A 28 -22.71 1.91 -5.31
N ARG A 29 -21.40 1.65 -5.40
CA ARG A 29 -20.34 2.66 -5.55
C ARG A 29 -19.19 2.10 -6.37
N THR A 30 -18.55 2.96 -7.15
CA THR A 30 -17.26 2.66 -7.77
C THR A 30 -16.17 3.16 -6.84
N VAL A 31 -15.33 2.27 -6.33
CA VAL A 31 -14.29 2.59 -5.34
C VAL A 31 -12.92 2.18 -5.88
N PHE A 32 -12.00 3.13 -5.87
CA PHE A 32 -10.60 2.91 -6.22
C PHE A 32 -9.72 3.17 -5.00
N SER A 33 -8.68 2.36 -4.85
CA SER A 33 -7.55 2.65 -3.98
C SER A 33 -6.43 3.26 -4.83
N ALA A 34 -5.98 4.45 -4.47
CA ALA A 34 -4.70 4.96 -4.96
C ALA A 34 -3.60 4.15 -4.27
N ALA A 35 -2.96 3.25 -5.02
CA ALA A 35 -2.01 2.30 -4.45
C ALA A 35 -0.62 2.91 -4.31
N HIS A 36 0.08 2.59 -3.22
CA HIS A 36 1.49 2.95 -3.02
C HIS A 36 2.42 2.04 -3.83
N VAL A 37 3.71 2.37 -3.93
CA VAL A 37 4.77 1.46 -4.39
C VAL A 37 5.58 0.97 -3.19
N VAL A 38 6.21 -0.20 -3.33
CA VAL A 38 7.15 -0.72 -2.33
C VAL A 38 8.56 -0.47 -2.84
N ALA A 39 9.37 0.26 -2.07
CA ALA A 39 10.78 0.47 -2.38
C ALA A 39 11.56 -0.83 -2.18
N ASP A 40 12.56 -1.08 -3.03
CA ASP A 40 13.54 -2.14 -2.81
C ASP A 40 14.54 -1.68 -1.74
N PRO A 41 14.53 -2.28 -0.53
CA PRO A 41 15.41 -1.85 0.56
C PRO A 41 16.86 -2.32 0.39
N TYR A 42 17.16 -3.15 -0.62
CA TYR A 42 18.49 -3.70 -0.88
C TYR A 42 19.16 -3.09 -2.11
N ALA A 43 18.47 -2.19 -2.81
CA ALA A 43 19.04 -1.48 -3.95
C ALA A 43 20.18 -0.54 -3.51
N ASP A 44 21.25 -0.53 -4.29
CA ASP A 44 22.42 0.35 -4.08
C ASP A 44 22.14 1.74 -4.67
N ILE A 45 21.15 2.43 -4.10
CA ILE A 45 20.74 3.79 -4.48
C ILE A 45 20.64 4.69 -3.24
N GLY A 46 20.98 5.96 -3.42
CA GLY A 46 20.81 6.99 -2.40
C GLY A 46 19.33 7.42 -2.24
N PRO A 47 18.98 8.10 -1.15
CA PRO A 47 17.61 8.59 -0.91
C PRO A 47 17.09 9.59 -1.96
N ASP A 48 18.00 10.26 -2.69
CA ASP A 48 17.68 11.27 -3.70
C ASP A 48 17.83 10.73 -5.14
N ASP A 49 18.25 9.46 -5.29
CA ASP A 49 18.36 8.80 -6.60
C ASP A 49 16.98 8.34 -7.11
N PRO A 50 16.84 8.00 -8.41
CA PRO A 50 15.61 7.42 -8.93
C PRO A 50 15.17 6.19 -8.13
N ALA A 51 13.85 6.07 -7.92
CA ALA A 51 13.31 5.04 -7.04
C ALA A 51 13.57 3.63 -7.58
N ALA A 52 14.17 2.77 -6.75
CA ALA A 52 14.19 1.33 -6.98
C ALA A 52 12.91 0.71 -6.40
N VAL A 53 12.09 0.12 -7.28
CA VAL A 53 10.80 -0.48 -6.90
C VAL A 53 10.95 -1.99 -6.76
N ASP A 54 10.53 -2.52 -5.61
CA ASP A 54 10.24 -3.94 -5.46
C ASP A 54 8.91 -4.24 -6.16
N TRP A 55 9.01 -4.73 -7.40
CA TRP A 55 7.86 -5.05 -8.23
C TRP A 55 7.04 -6.23 -7.71
N GLU A 56 7.66 -7.20 -7.04
CA GLU A 56 6.94 -8.38 -6.54
C GLU A 56 5.98 -7.95 -5.43
N SER A 57 6.48 -7.24 -4.43
CA SER A 57 5.68 -6.72 -3.32
C SER A 57 4.66 -5.68 -3.79
N THR A 58 5.07 -4.78 -4.69
CA THR A 58 4.20 -3.78 -5.30
C THR A 58 2.99 -4.44 -5.97
N LEU A 59 3.20 -5.46 -6.82
CA LEU A 59 2.13 -6.17 -7.51
C LEU A 59 1.34 -7.10 -6.58
N ALA A 60 1.96 -7.66 -5.54
CA ALA A 60 1.25 -8.43 -4.51
C ALA A 60 0.18 -7.58 -3.82
N PHE A 61 0.48 -6.31 -3.53
CA PHE A 61 -0.49 -5.39 -2.96
C PHE A 61 -1.65 -5.09 -3.92
N ARG A 62 -1.42 -4.96 -5.23
CA ARG A 62 -2.52 -4.79 -6.22
C ARG A 62 -3.44 -6.00 -6.22
N ARG A 63 -2.86 -7.21 -6.24
CA ARG A 63 -3.64 -8.46 -6.18
C ARG A 63 -4.44 -8.56 -4.87
N HIS A 64 -3.88 -8.10 -3.76
CA HIS A 64 -4.60 -7.99 -2.50
C HIS A 64 -5.80 -7.05 -2.61
N LEU A 65 -5.65 -5.85 -3.19
CA LEU A 65 -6.77 -4.92 -3.38
C LEU A 65 -7.88 -5.50 -4.28
N TRP A 66 -7.51 -6.15 -5.40
CA TRP A 66 -8.47 -6.82 -6.27
C TRP A 66 -9.18 -7.98 -5.57
N ALA A 67 -8.48 -8.75 -4.75
CA ALA A 67 -9.09 -9.84 -3.98
C ALA A 67 -10.16 -9.33 -2.99
N HIS A 68 -10.16 -8.03 -2.67
CA HIS A 68 -11.18 -7.38 -1.83
C HIS A 68 -12.19 -6.55 -2.64
N GLY A 69 -12.24 -6.72 -3.96
CA GLY A 69 -13.23 -6.08 -4.83
C GLY A 69 -12.98 -4.59 -5.11
N LEU A 70 -11.81 -4.07 -4.75
CA LEU A 70 -11.45 -2.67 -5.00
C LEU A 70 -10.81 -2.50 -6.38
N GLY A 71 -11.12 -1.38 -7.05
CA GLY A 71 -10.31 -0.92 -8.18
C GLY A 71 -8.95 -0.38 -7.71
N VAL A 72 -7.98 -0.36 -8.61
CA VAL A 72 -6.66 0.26 -8.36
C VAL A 72 -6.50 1.48 -9.26
N ALA A 73 -6.16 2.62 -8.67
CA ALA A 73 -5.69 3.80 -9.37
C ALA A 73 -4.15 3.83 -9.30
N GLU A 74 -3.50 3.51 -10.42
CA GLU A 74 -2.04 3.35 -10.52
C GLU A 74 -1.30 4.67 -10.70
N ALA A 75 -0.03 4.68 -10.28
CA ALA A 75 0.91 5.78 -10.47
C ALA A 75 0.35 7.17 -10.08
N MET A 76 -0.51 7.18 -9.05
CA MET A 76 -1.12 8.40 -8.49
C MET A 76 -0.19 9.04 -7.45
N ASP A 77 -0.62 10.15 -6.86
CA ASP A 77 0.10 10.85 -5.79
C ASP A 77 0.52 9.92 -4.63
N THR A 78 -0.31 8.94 -4.26
CA THR A 78 0.01 7.93 -3.23
C THR A 78 1.16 7.00 -3.63
N ALA A 79 1.42 6.83 -4.93
CA ALA A 79 2.61 6.16 -5.46
C ALA A 79 3.84 7.08 -5.52
N GLN A 80 3.77 8.27 -4.91
CA GLN A 80 4.81 9.31 -4.92
C GLN A 80 5.13 9.85 -6.31
N ARG A 81 4.14 9.85 -7.20
CA ARG A 81 4.30 10.34 -8.57
C ARG A 81 4.74 11.82 -8.58
N GLY A 82 5.89 12.11 -9.17
CA GLY A 82 6.46 13.47 -9.23
C GLY A 82 7.12 13.93 -7.92
N MET A 83 7.15 13.08 -6.89
CA MET A 83 7.80 13.31 -5.59
C MET A 83 8.62 12.08 -5.16
N GLY A 84 9.35 11.47 -6.10
CA GLY A 84 10.21 10.31 -5.88
C GLY A 84 10.10 9.26 -6.99
N LEU A 85 8.88 9.03 -7.51
CA LEU A 85 8.65 8.17 -8.67
C LEU A 85 8.47 9.04 -9.92
N ASP A 86 9.38 8.90 -10.89
CA ASP A 86 9.39 9.75 -12.08
C ASP A 86 8.55 9.16 -13.23
N TRP A 87 8.64 9.75 -14.44
CA TRP A 87 7.90 9.21 -15.59
C TRP A 87 8.44 7.90 -16.15
N ALA A 88 9.75 7.75 -16.20
CA ALA A 88 10.37 6.52 -16.66
C ALA A 88 10.19 5.38 -15.62
N GLY A 89 9.98 5.74 -14.36
CA GLY A 89 9.93 4.86 -13.21
C GLY A 89 10.92 5.37 -12.19
#